data_AF-A0A844WUF4-F1
#
_entry.id   AF-A0A844WUF4-F1
#
_cell.length_a   1.000
_cell.length_b   1.000
_cell.length_c   1.000
_cell.angle_alpha   90.00
_cell.angle_beta   90.00
_cell.angle_gamma   90.00
#
_symmetry.space_group_name_H-M   'P 1'
#
loop_
_entity.id
_entity.type
_entity.pdbx_description
1 polymer ?
#
loop_
_entity_poly.entity_id
_entity_poly.type
_entity_poly.pdbx_seq_one_letter_code
_entity_poly.pdbx_strand_id
1 'polypeptide(L)'
;MTEIDILKIISSNLTNRKTSSALSDYNVLCNNINYLNTAFKSYIQLLNETQEKISEEFECDASLNEKYKSDKDLNSILPIVNRIVKNSIVVFEKFSNLTKSDVREGVNNENIHMQAKNSLIIMS
;
A
#
# COMPACT_ATOMS: atom_id res chain seq x y z
N MET A 1 -48.22 14.41 -19.57
CA MET A 1 -46.79 14.69 -19.36
C MET A 1 -46.58 16.17 -19.66
N THR A 2 -46.19 16.94 -18.67
CA THR A 2 -46.01 18.41 -18.76
C THR A 2 -44.54 18.75 -19.07
N GLU A 3 -44.25 19.97 -19.53
CA GLU A 3 -42.86 20.44 -19.71
C GLU A 3 -42.01 20.28 -18.44
N ILE A 4 -42.63 20.47 -17.26
CA ILE A 4 -42.00 20.25 -15.96
C ILE A 4 -41.63 18.77 -15.74
N ASP A 5 -42.46 17.84 -16.22
CA ASP A 5 -42.15 16.41 -16.12
C ASP A 5 -40.97 16.02 -17.00
N ILE A 6 -40.86 16.62 -18.19
CA ILE A 6 -39.73 16.41 -19.11
C ILE A 6 -38.43 16.91 -18.46
N LEU A 7 -38.44 18.10 -17.85
CA LEU A 7 -37.27 18.65 -17.14
C LEU A 7 -36.84 17.79 -15.96
N LYS A 8 -37.78 17.22 -15.20
CA LYS A 8 -37.48 16.28 -14.10
C LYS A 8 -36.80 15.01 -14.60
N ILE A 9 -37.27 14.44 -15.72
CA ILE A 9 -36.66 13.24 -16.32
C ILE A 9 -35.23 13.52 -16.78
N ILE A 10 -34.99 14.64 -17.45
CA ILE A 10 -33.65 15.04 -17.91
C ILE A 10 -32.71 15.23 -16.72
N SER A 11 -33.16 15.95 -15.68
CA SER A 11 -32.37 16.18 -14.46
C SER A 11 -32.01 14.88 -13.73
N SER A 12 -32.98 13.96 -13.60
CA SER A 12 -32.76 12.65 -12.98
C SER A 12 -31.74 11.82 -13.77
N ASN A 13 -31.83 11.80 -15.10
CA ASN A 13 -30.90 11.05 -15.95
C ASN A 13 -29.48 11.61 -15.87
N LEU A 14 -29.31 12.93 -15.87
CA LEU A 14 -27.99 13.56 -15.73
C LEU A 14 -27.37 13.24 -14.37
N THR A 15 -28.18 13.25 -13.30
CA THR A 15 -27.73 12.90 -11.94
C THR A 15 -27.26 11.44 -11.87
N ASN A 16 -28.05 10.50 -12.38
CA ASN A 16 -27.72 9.07 -12.41
C ASN A 16 -26.45 8.75 -13.23
N ARG A 17 -26.23 9.48 -14.33
CA ARG A 17 -24.99 9.34 -15.12
C ARG A 17 -23.78 9.80 -14.32
N LYS A 18 -23.89 10.95 -13.63
CA LYS A 18 -22.81 11.49 -12.80
C LYS A 18 -22.44 10.57 -11.63
N THR A 19 -23.44 9.99 -10.95
CA THR A 19 -23.20 9.05 -9.84
C THR A 19 -22.54 7.76 -10.32
N SER A 20 -22.98 7.22 -11.46
CA SER A 20 -22.42 6.00 -12.06
C SER A 20 -20.96 6.19 -12.50
N SER A 21 -20.62 7.33 -13.09
CA SER A 21 -19.23 7.67 -13.43
C SER A 21 -18.36 7.78 -12.17
N ALA A 22 -18.85 8.44 -11.12
CA ALA A 22 -18.13 8.51 -9.85
C ALA A 22 -17.86 7.11 -9.25
N LEU A 23 -18.82 6.18 -9.36
CA LEU A 23 -18.67 4.79 -8.92
C LEU A 23 -17.66 4.02 -9.75
N SER A 24 -17.65 4.23 -11.06
CA SER A 24 -16.62 3.67 -11.93
C SER A 24 -15.22 4.14 -11.53
N ASP A 25 -15.04 5.46 -11.36
CA ASP A 25 -13.73 6.04 -11.01
C ASP A 25 -13.24 5.57 -9.64
N TYR A 26 -14.14 5.50 -8.67
CA TYR A 26 -13.84 4.98 -7.33
C TYR A 26 -13.42 3.50 -7.37
N ASN A 27 -14.14 2.66 -8.11
CA ASN A 27 -13.79 1.25 -8.27
C ASN A 27 -12.43 1.06 -8.94
N VAL A 28 -12.13 1.86 -9.97
CA VAL A 28 -10.81 1.85 -10.62
C VAL A 28 -9.70 2.22 -9.63
N LEU A 29 -9.91 3.25 -8.82
CA LEU A 29 -8.95 3.66 -7.79
C LEU A 29 -8.71 2.55 -6.76
N CYS A 30 -9.76 1.94 -6.21
CA CYS A 30 -9.65 0.83 -5.26
C CYS A 30 -8.91 -0.36 -5.87
N ASN A 31 -9.23 -0.71 -7.12
CA ASN A 31 -8.53 -1.80 -7.83
C ASN A 31 -7.03 -1.49 -8.01
N ASN A 32 -6.68 -0.26 -8.37
CA ASN A 32 -5.28 0.15 -8.53
C ASN A 32 -4.53 0.09 -7.19
N ILE A 33 -5.13 0.59 -6.11
CA ILE A 33 -4.55 0.54 -4.76
C ILE A 33 -4.39 -0.93 -4.31
N ASN A 34 -5.38 -1.78 -4.55
CA ASN A 34 -5.32 -3.19 -4.21
C ASN A 34 -4.20 -3.93 -4.98
N TYR A 35 -4.10 -3.67 -6.29
CA TYR A 35 -3.03 -4.23 -7.12
C TYR A 35 -1.65 -3.80 -6.61
N LEU A 36 -1.45 -2.49 -6.39
CA LEU A 36 -0.19 -1.95 -5.87
C LEU A 36 0.18 -2.58 -4.52
N ASN A 37 -0.75 -2.66 -3.57
CA ASN A 37 -0.50 -3.27 -2.27
C ASN A 37 -0.18 -4.75 -2.38
N THR A 38 -0.86 -5.48 -3.27
CA THR A 38 -0.61 -6.92 -3.47
C THR A 38 0.79 -7.13 -4.03
N ALA A 39 1.16 -6.42 -5.10
CA ALA A 39 2.49 -6.50 -5.67
C ALA A 39 3.57 -6.08 -4.66
N PHE A 40 3.34 -4.97 -3.96
CA PHE A 40 4.28 -4.44 -2.98
C PHE A 40 4.51 -5.41 -1.81
N LYS A 41 3.45 -6.06 -1.32
CA LYS A 41 3.56 -7.10 -0.28
C LYS A 41 4.42 -8.29 -0.73
N SER A 42 4.25 -8.75 -1.97
CA SER A 42 5.08 -9.83 -2.53
C SER A 42 6.56 -9.44 -2.59
N TYR A 43 6.87 -8.19 -2.94
CA TYR A 43 8.26 -7.73 -2.97
C TYR A 43 8.85 -7.50 -1.58
N ILE A 44 8.05 -7.06 -0.60
CA ILE A 44 8.48 -7.02 0.81
C ILE A 44 8.87 -8.42 1.30
N GLN A 45 8.09 -9.44 0.96
CA GLN A 45 8.42 -10.82 1.28
C GLN A 45 9.76 -11.23 0.65
N LEU A 46 9.98 -10.94 -0.63
CA LEU A 46 11.25 -11.23 -1.30
C LEU A 46 12.44 -10.49 -0.65
N LEU A 47 12.23 -9.24 -0.21
CA LEU A 47 13.25 -8.48 0.51
C LEU A 47 13.58 -9.12 1.86
N ASN A 48 12.58 -9.61 2.60
CA ASN A 48 12.79 -10.34 3.85
C ASN A 48 13.61 -11.62 3.62
N GLU A 49 13.23 -12.45 2.64
CA GLU A 49 13.97 -13.67 2.29
C GLU A 49 15.42 -13.36 1.86
N THR A 50 15.63 -12.23 1.17
CA THR A 50 16.98 -11.77 0.80
C THR A 50 17.77 -11.31 2.02
N GLN A 51 17.13 -10.62 2.96
CA GLN A 51 17.76 -10.15 4.20
C GLN A 51 18.18 -11.30 5.12
N GLU A 52 17.40 -12.38 5.16
CA GLU A 52 17.76 -13.61 5.87
C GLU A 52 19.04 -14.21 5.32
N LYS A 53 19.13 -14.37 3.99
CA LYS A 53 20.35 -14.87 3.32
C LYS A 53 21.57 -13.98 3.56
N ILE A 54 21.41 -12.66 3.51
CA ILE A 54 22.50 -11.72 3.84
C ILE A 54 22.96 -11.93 5.29
N SER A 55 22.02 -12.19 6.21
CA SER A 55 22.36 -12.40 7.63
C SER A 55 23.18 -13.68 7.81
N GLU A 56 22.77 -14.77 7.18
CA GLU A 56 23.49 -16.05 7.20
C GLU A 56 24.92 -15.89 6.64
N GLU A 57 25.08 -15.17 5.53
CA GLU A 57 26.41 -14.91 4.95
C GLU A 57 27.27 -14.03 5.86
N PHE A 58 26.66 -13.08 6.59
CA PHE A 58 27.38 -12.20 7.51
C PHE A 58 27.79 -12.89 8.82
N GLU A 59 27.23 -14.06 9.13
CA GLU A 59 27.65 -14.90 10.26
C GLU A 59 28.88 -15.77 9.91
N CYS A 60 29.29 -15.82 8.64
CA CYS A 60 30.44 -16.59 8.19
C CYS A 60 31.74 -15.76 8.15
N ASP A 61 32.61 -15.99 9.13
CA ASP A 61 33.92 -15.31 9.22
C ASP A 61 34.98 -15.80 8.23
N ALA A 62 34.72 -16.91 7.52
CA ALA A 62 35.74 -17.61 6.74
C ALA A 62 36.36 -16.74 5.63
N SER A 63 35.58 -15.81 5.08
CA SER A 63 35.95 -14.89 4.01
C SER A 63 36.36 -13.49 4.52
N LEU A 64 36.29 -13.24 5.83
CA LEU A 64 36.63 -11.95 6.42
C LEU A 64 38.14 -11.83 6.69
N ASN A 65 38.67 -10.64 6.45
CA ASN A 65 40.01 -10.29 6.94
C ASN A 65 40.03 -10.30 8.47
N GLU A 66 41.16 -10.66 9.07
CA GLU A 66 41.27 -10.89 10.52
C GLU A 66 40.69 -9.77 11.40
N LYS A 67 40.92 -8.50 11.03
CA LYS A 67 40.42 -7.35 11.79
C LYS A 67 38.88 -7.24 11.85
N TYR A 68 38.16 -7.98 11.02
CA TYR A 68 36.69 -7.99 10.96
C TYR A 68 36.06 -9.30 11.46
N LYS A 69 36.82 -10.27 11.97
CA LYS A 69 36.29 -11.52 12.51
C LYS A 69 35.58 -11.35 13.86
N SER A 70 34.76 -12.34 14.22
CA SER A 70 33.84 -12.44 15.38
C SER A 70 34.54 -12.48 16.74
N ASP A 71 35.30 -11.44 17.03
CA ASP A 71 35.98 -11.14 18.30
C ASP A 71 36.72 -9.78 18.23
N LYS A 72 36.68 -9.10 17.07
CA LYS A 72 37.32 -7.81 16.82
C LYS A 72 36.31 -6.66 16.79
N ASP A 73 36.78 -5.47 17.17
CA ASP A 73 35.95 -4.27 17.20
C ASP A 73 35.30 -3.92 15.86
N LEU A 74 36.00 -4.13 14.73
CA LEU A 74 35.47 -3.78 13.41
C LEU A 74 34.43 -4.79 12.88
N ASN A 75 34.28 -5.96 13.51
CA ASN A 75 33.20 -6.91 13.17
C ASN A 75 31.81 -6.28 13.39
N SER A 76 31.71 -5.29 14.29
CA SER A 76 30.48 -4.54 14.59
C SER A 76 29.80 -3.91 13.36
N ILE A 77 30.52 -3.71 12.25
CA ILE A 77 29.92 -3.22 11.01
C ILE A 77 28.89 -4.18 10.40
N LEU A 78 29.11 -5.50 10.47
CA LEU A 78 28.21 -6.51 9.93
C LEU A 78 26.83 -6.49 10.61
N PRO A 79 26.71 -6.54 11.95
CA PRO A 79 25.41 -6.44 12.61
C PRO A 79 24.77 -5.04 12.44
N ILE A 80 25.54 -3.97 12.25
CA ILE A 80 25.00 -2.64 11.93
C ILE A 80 24.32 -2.65 10.57
N VAL A 81 25.00 -3.16 9.53
CA VAL A 81 24.45 -3.23 8.17
C VAL A 81 23.20 -4.11 8.15
N ASN A 82 23.23 -5.28 8.80
CA ASN A 82 22.05 -6.15 8.91
C ASN A 82 20.87 -5.45 9.57
N ARG A 83 21.10 -4.69 10.65
CA ARG A 83 20.04 -3.90 11.31
C ARG A 83 19.47 -2.82 10.41
N ILE A 84 20.30 -2.11 9.64
CA ILE A 84 19.82 -1.06 8.71
C ILE A 84 18.87 -1.67 7.66
N VAL A 85 19.26 -2.79 7.05
CA VAL A 85 18.43 -3.47 6.04
C VAL A 85 17.13 -3.95 6.68
N LYS A 86 17.20 -4.64 7.82
CA LYS A 86 16.01 -5.13 8.53
C LYS A 86 15.06 -4.00 8.93
N ASN A 87 15.58 -2.90 9.46
CA ASN A 87 14.78 -1.73 9.83
C ASN A 87 14.07 -1.12 8.61
N SER A 88 14.73 -1.09 7.46
CA SER A 88 14.16 -0.56 6.21
C SER A 88 12.96 -1.41 5.76
N ILE A 89 13.06 -2.74 5.86
CA ILE A 89 11.96 -3.63 5.52
C ILE A 89 10.77 -3.44 6.48
N VAL A 90 11.03 -3.28 7.78
CA VAL A 90 9.98 -2.97 8.78
C VAL A 90 9.24 -1.67 8.44
N VAL A 91 9.93 -0.66 7.90
CA VAL A 91 9.27 0.57 7.42
C VAL A 91 8.34 0.26 6.24
N PHE A 92 8.77 -0.55 5.28
CA PHE A 92 7.92 -0.96 4.15
C PHE A 92 6.71 -1.79 4.58
N GLU A 93 6.86 -2.69 5.55
CA GLU A 93 5.75 -3.45 6.13
C GLU A 93 4.72 -2.53 6.80
N LYS A 94 5.18 -1.55 7.58
CA LYS A 94 4.30 -0.55 8.19
C LYS A 94 3.54 0.25 7.13
N PHE A 95 4.25 0.72 6.11
CA PHE A 95 3.63 1.44 5.00
C PHE A 95 2.56 0.59 4.32
N SER A 96 2.90 -0.64 3.90
CA SER A 96 1.98 -1.54 3.22
C SER A 96 0.72 -1.84 4.05
N ASN A 97 0.86 -1.95 5.38
CA ASN A 97 -0.29 -2.16 6.26
C ASN A 97 -1.19 -0.92 6.38
N LEU A 98 -0.60 0.28 6.38
CA LEU A 98 -1.34 1.54 6.46
C LEU A 98 -2.00 1.91 5.13
N THR A 99 -1.46 1.46 3.99
CA THR A 99 -1.98 1.79 2.66
C THR A 99 -2.93 0.75 2.08
N LYS A 100 -3.35 -0.26 2.85
CA LYS A 100 -4.29 -1.29 2.38
C LYS A 100 -5.54 -0.65 1.78
N SER A 101 -5.97 -1.16 0.62
CA SER A 101 -7.22 -0.72 0.01
C SER A 101 -8.37 -0.94 1.00
N ASP A 102 -9.27 0.02 1.06
CA ASP A 102 -10.54 -0.16 1.76
C ASP A 102 -11.27 -1.39 1.18
N VAL A 103 -11.70 -2.30 2.06
CA VAL A 103 -12.63 -3.38 1.73
C VAL A 103 -14.00 -2.92 2.20
N ARG A 104 -14.91 -2.61 1.28
CA ARG A 104 -16.26 -2.19 1.65
C ARG A 104 -17.31 -2.85 0.77
N GLU A 105 -17.81 -3.97 1.29
CA GLU A 105 -19.16 -4.42 0.96
C GLU A 105 -20.14 -3.25 1.22
N GLY A 106 -21.02 -2.96 0.26
CA GLY A 106 -22.11 -1.99 0.42
C GLY A 106 -21.88 -0.57 -0.12
N VAL A 107 -20.80 -0.28 -0.86
CA VAL A 107 -20.69 0.98 -1.62
C VAL A 107 -21.58 0.90 -2.86
N ASN A 108 -22.49 1.86 -3.01
CA ASN A 108 -23.43 1.94 -4.12
C ASN A 108 -23.63 3.41 -4.56
N ASN A 109 -24.44 3.61 -5.61
CA ASN A 109 -24.69 4.94 -6.17
C ASN A 109 -25.26 5.96 -5.17
N GLU A 110 -25.91 5.51 -4.09
CA GLU A 110 -26.54 6.39 -3.10
C GLU A 110 -25.54 6.93 -2.07
N ASN A 111 -24.50 6.16 -1.75
CA ASN A 111 -23.60 6.48 -0.64
C ASN A 111 -22.16 6.84 -1.07
N ILE A 112 -21.83 6.72 -2.36
CA ILE A 112 -20.48 6.96 -2.84
C ILE A 112 -19.97 8.38 -2.58
N HIS A 113 -20.85 9.38 -2.67
CA HIS A 113 -20.50 10.77 -2.45
C HIS A 113 -20.19 11.10 -0.98
N MET A 114 -20.70 10.30 -0.03
CA MET A 114 -20.36 10.44 1.39
C MET A 114 -18.96 9.92 1.70
N GLN A 115 -18.48 8.90 0.97
CA GLN A 115 -17.16 8.33 1.24
C GLN A 115 -16.01 9.15 0.64
N ALA A 116 -16.19 9.71 -0.57
CA ALA A 116 -15.21 10.63 -1.15
C ALA A 116 -14.87 11.82 -0.22
N LYS A 117 -15.85 12.25 0.59
CA LYS A 117 -15.68 13.33 1.56
C LYS A 117 -14.93 12.91 2.83
N ASN A 118 -15.02 11.64 3.23
CA ASN A 118 -14.34 11.13 4.43
C ASN A 118 -12.88 10.74 4.13
N SER A 119 -12.56 10.24 2.93
CA SER A 119 -11.18 9.91 2.54
C SER A 119 -10.25 11.14 2.50
N LEU A 120 -10.80 12.33 2.22
CA LEU A 120 -10.08 13.61 2.25
C LEU A 120 -9.72 14.08 3.67
N ILE A 121 -10.45 13.63 4.69
CA ILE A 121 -10.23 14.03 6.10
C ILE A 121 -9.17 13.15 6.77
N ILE A 122 -8.95 11.92 6.29
CA ILE A 122 -7.93 11.01 6.85
C ILE A 122 -6.53 11.35 6.31
N MET A 123 -6.42 12.14 5.23
CA MET A 123 -5.16 12.62 4.65
C MET A 123 -4.72 14.03 5.12
N SER A 124 -5.45 14.64 6.05
CA SER A 124 -5.14 15.95 6.66
C SER A 124 -4.81 15.82 8.14
#